data_AF-A0A8J3KPS0-F1
#
_entry.id   AF-A0A8J3KPS0-F1
#
_cell.length_a   1.000
_cell.length_b   1.000
_cell.length_c   1.000
_cell.angle_alpha   90.00
_cell.angle_beta   90.00
_cell.angle_gamma   90.00
#
_symmetry.space_group_name_H-M   'P 1'
#
loop_
_entity.id
_entity.type
_entity.pdbx_description
1 polymer ?
#
loop_
_entity_poly.entity_id
_entity_poly.type
_entity_poly.pdbx_seq_one_letter_code
_entity_poly.pdbx_strand_id
1 'polypeptide(L)'
;MILLGLLLVLGLAGLALVAFMDNDGLFTTSVGTVELFGYQVALTVGEVFLIGAAAGALLLVGLFMLFGGAGRRARRRLAARRELQAQRAENLDLKRRHESIATELAAQRAAEAGAADAEREVEAARARDAKTARDAEIEADERLSTR
;
A
#
# COMPACT_ATOMS: atom_id res chain seq x y z
N MET A 1 18.27 -2.39 11.72
CA MET A 1 18.67 -0.96 11.86
C MET A 1 18.72 -0.54 13.31
N ILE A 2 17.62 -0.50 14.06
CA ILE A 2 17.66 -0.16 15.51
C ILE A 2 18.44 -1.19 16.32
N LEU A 3 18.22 -2.49 16.09
CA LEU A 3 19.01 -3.52 16.80
C LEU A 3 20.50 -3.44 16.46
N LEU A 4 20.84 -3.16 15.20
CA LEU A 4 22.24 -3.05 14.78
C LEU A 4 22.92 -1.82 15.39
N GLY A 5 22.22 -0.68 15.43
CA GLY A 5 22.68 0.53 16.10
C GLY A 5 22.79 0.35 17.62
N LEU A 6 21.83 -0.34 18.24
CA LEU A 6 21.86 -0.65 19.67
C LEU A 6 23.02 -1.61 20.00
N LEU A 7 23.24 -2.64 19.18
CA LEU A 7 24.34 -3.57 19.33
C LEU A 7 25.70 -2.87 19.20
N LEU A 8 25.81 -1.93 18.25
CA LEU A 8 27.01 -1.13 18.05
C LEU A 8 27.28 -0.22 19.26
N VAL A 9 26.26 0.46 19.79
CA VAL A 9 26.37 1.28 20.99
C VAL A 9 26.77 0.45 22.20
N LEU A 10 26.15 -0.73 22.39
CA LEU A 10 26.50 -1.64 23.49
C LEU A 10 27.95 -2.14 23.39
N GLY A 11 28.40 -2.48 22.18
CA GLY A 11 29.78 -2.93 21.94
C GLY A 11 30.80 -1.83 22.24
N LEU A 12 30.54 -0.60 21.79
CA LEU A 12 31.38 0.56 22.10
C LEU A 12 31.40 0.88 23.61
N ALA A 13 30.25 0.82 24.27
CA ALA A 13 30.16 0.98 25.73
C ALA A 13 30.97 -0.09 26.47
N GLY A 14 30.91 -1.35 26.01
CA GLY A 14 31.71 -2.45 26.55
C GLY A 14 33.21 -2.24 26.37
N LEU A 15 33.66 -1.84 25.18
CA LEU A 15 35.07 -1.52 24.92
C LEU A 15 35.57 -0.38 25.81
N ALA A 16 34.77 0.68 25.98
CA ALA A 16 35.10 1.80 26.84
C ALA A 16 35.23 1.35 28.31
N LEU A 17 34.38 0.43 28.77
CA LEU A 17 34.44 -0.12 30.13
C LEU A 17 35.71 -0.96 30.35
N VAL A 18 36.08 -1.80 29.38
CA VAL A 18 37.30 -2.63 29.46
C VAL A 18 38.54 -1.74 29.46
N ALA A 19 38.60 -0.75 28.55
CA ALA A 19 39.71 0.20 28.51
C ALA A 19 39.84 1.03 29.80
N PHE A 20 38.72 1.30 30.48
CA PHE A 20 38.71 1.96 31.79
C PHE A 20 39.34 1.08 32.87
N MET A 21 38.91 -0.19 32.96
CA MET A 21 39.43 -1.15 33.95
C MET A 21 40.92 -1.46 33.77
N ASP A 22 41.43 -1.49 32.54
CA ASP A 22 42.84 -1.77 32.27
C ASP A 22 43.79 -0.58 32.59
N ASN A 23 43.25 0.61 32.91
CA ASN A 23 44.03 1.86 33.04
C ASN A 23 43.85 2.57 34.40
N ASP A 24 43.65 1.83 35.49
CA ASP A 24 43.40 2.37 36.84
C ASP A 24 44.39 3.48 37.27
N GLY A 25 45.69 3.33 36.99
CA GLY A 25 46.71 4.31 37.40
C GLY A 25 46.66 5.65 36.65
N LEU A 26 46.15 5.66 35.42
CA LEU A 26 46.01 6.89 34.63
C LEU A 26 44.82 7.73 35.13
N PHE A 27 43.75 7.06 35.58
CA PHE A 27 42.50 7.70 35.97
C PHE A 27 42.50 8.27 37.38
N THR A 28 43.35 7.77 38.28
CA THR A 28 43.54 8.35 39.62
C THR A 28 44.45 9.58 39.64
N THR A 29 45.10 9.90 38.51
CA THR A 29 45.97 11.07 38.41
C THR A 29 45.14 12.34 38.57
N SER A 30 45.59 13.25 39.43
CA SER A 30 44.92 14.55 39.62
C SER A 30 45.11 15.42 38.39
N VAL A 31 44.03 16.01 37.87
CA VAL A 31 44.06 17.01 36.78
C VAL A 31 44.31 18.41 37.33
N GLY A 32 44.28 18.57 38.66
CA GLY A 32 44.39 19.84 39.35
C GLY A 32 43.16 20.12 40.21
N THR A 33 43.20 21.28 40.86
CA THR A 33 42.07 21.82 41.64
C THR A 33 41.37 22.88 40.80
N VAL A 34 40.05 22.79 40.72
CA VAL A 34 39.20 23.74 40.01
C VAL A 34 38.25 24.37 41.02
N GLU A 35 38.18 25.70 41.02
CA GLU A 35 37.27 26.45 41.87
C GLU A 35 35.87 26.42 41.24
N LEU A 36 34.97 25.65 41.83
CA LEU A 36 33.56 25.60 41.47
C LEU A 36 32.74 26.27 42.56
N PHE A 37 32.09 27.39 42.23
CA PHE A 37 31.21 28.11 43.15
C PHE A 37 31.89 28.50 44.50
N GLY A 38 33.18 28.83 44.46
CA GLY A 38 33.97 29.18 45.66
C GLY A 38 34.50 27.99 46.45
N TYR A 39 34.26 26.75 46.00
CA TYR A 39 34.85 25.54 46.57
C TYR A 39 35.93 24.99 45.65
N GLN A 40 37.10 24.70 46.24
CA GLN A 40 38.19 24.03 45.54
C GLN A 40 37.88 22.54 45.47
N VAL A 41 37.54 22.06 44.27
CA VAL A 41 37.31 20.64 44.02
C VAL A 41 38.52 20.07 43.31
N ALA A 42 39.17 19.08 43.92
CA ALA A 42 40.22 18.31 43.26
C ALA A 42 39.55 17.29 42.34
N LEU A 43 39.84 17.36 41.05
CA LEU A 43 39.31 16.44 40.04
C LEU A 43 40.42 15.52 39.56
N THR A 44 40.08 14.25 39.43
CA THR A 44 40.95 13.23 38.82
C THR A 44 40.65 13.09 37.32
N VAL A 45 41.63 12.59 36.55
CA VAL A 45 41.47 12.35 35.10
C VAL A 45 40.27 11.43 34.85
N GLY A 46 40.07 10.45 35.72
CA GLY A 46 38.93 9.54 35.69
C GLY A 46 37.59 10.23 35.84
N GLU A 47 37.46 11.15 36.78
CA GLU A 47 36.19 11.86 37.01
C GLU A 47 35.82 12.75 35.82
N VAL A 48 36.79 13.50 35.28
CA VAL A 48 36.56 14.36 34.10
C VAL A 48 36.20 13.53 32.87
N PHE A 49 36.88 12.40 32.67
CA PHE A 49 36.58 11.48 31.58
C PHE A 49 35.17 10.87 31.73
N LEU A 50 34.80 10.43 32.92
CA LEU A 50 33.49 9.82 33.18
C LEU A 50 32.34 10.81 32.96
N ILE A 51 32.51 12.06 33.39
CA ILE A 51 31.54 13.14 33.14
C ILE A 51 31.38 13.37 31.63
N GLY A 52 32.50 13.46 30.89
CA GLY A 52 32.49 13.62 29.44
C GLY A 52 31.84 12.43 28.71
N ALA A 53 32.16 11.21 29.12
CA ALA A 53 31.59 9.99 28.57
C ALA A 53 30.08 9.90 28.82
N ALA A 54 29.63 10.21 30.04
CA ALA A 54 28.21 10.24 30.39
C ALA A 54 27.45 11.31 29.57
N ALA A 55 28.01 12.51 29.44
CA ALA A 55 27.43 13.59 28.62
C ALA A 55 27.37 13.19 27.14
N GLY A 56 28.43 12.57 26.60
CA GLY A 56 28.45 12.07 25.23
C GLY A 56 27.42 10.97 24.97
N ALA A 57 27.26 10.04 25.92
CA ALA A 57 26.24 9.00 25.86
C ALA A 57 24.82 9.60 25.85
N LEU A 58 24.54 10.58 26.72
CA LEU A 58 23.25 11.28 26.76
C LEU A 58 22.97 12.02 25.45
N LEU A 59 23.98 12.70 24.88
CA LEU A 59 23.86 13.37 23.59
C LEU A 59 23.52 12.38 22.48
N LEU A 60 24.24 11.26 22.41
CA LEU A 60 23.96 10.20 21.43
C LEU A 60 22.56 9.62 21.59
N VAL A 61 22.10 9.37 22.82
CA VAL A 61 20.73 8.92 23.10
C VAL A 61 19.69 9.93 22.60
N GLY A 62 19.89 11.22 22.89
CA GLY A 62 19.03 12.29 22.37
C GLY A 62 19.03 12.35 20.84
N LEU A 63 20.19 12.18 20.23
CA LEU A 63 20.35 12.17 18.78
C LEU A 63 19.69 10.93 18.13
N PHE A 64 19.80 9.76 18.77
CA PHE A 64 19.08 8.55 18.37
C PHE A 64 17.57 8.71 18.50
N MET A 65 17.07 9.40 19.53
CA MET A 65 15.64 9.73 19.63
C MET A 65 15.19 10.64 18.49
N LEU A 66 15.99 11.66 18.14
CA LEU A 66 15.68 12.60 17.07
C LEU A 66 15.64 11.91 15.70
N PHE A 67 16.67 11.12 15.36
CA PHE A 67 16.74 10.39 14.09
C PHE A 67 15.82 9.16 14.04
N GLY A 68 15.67 8.45 15.16
CA GLY A 68 14.81 7.27 15.29
C GLY A 68 13.31 7.60 15.24
N GLY A 69 12.91 8.77 15.75
CA GLY A 69 11.53 9.26 15.73
C GLY A 69 11.00 9.52 14.31
N ALA A 70 11.85 9.99 13.40
CA ALA A 70 11.48 10.25 12.00
C ALA A 70 11.16 8.96 11.22
N GLY A 71 11.90 7.87 11.48
CA GLY A 71 11.73 6.60 10.80
C GLY A 71 10.38 5.91 11.11
N ARG A 72 9.85 6.07 12.33
CA ARG A 72 8.58 5.44 12.74
C ARG A 72 7.37 6.06 12.02
N ARG A 73 7.41 7.37 11.71
CA ARG A 73 6.40 8.04 10.86
C ARG A 73 6.60 7.73 9.37
N ALA A 74 7.84 7.62 8.90
CA ALA A 74 8.13 7.27 7.51
C ALA A 74 7.62 5.85 7.14
N ARG A 75 7.79 4.86 8.02
CA ARG A 75 7.25 3.50 7.82
C ARG A 75 5.72 3.47 7.76
N ARG A 76 5.05 4.24 8.63
CA ARG A 76 3.58 4.41 8.58
C ARG A 76 3.13 5.10 7.28
N ARG A 77 3.87 6.10 6.80
CA ARG A 77 3.60 6.74 5.50
C ARG A 77 3.84 5.81 4.31
N LEU A 78 4.86 4.96 4.35
CA LEU A 78 5.11 3.98 3.28
C LEU A 78 4.04 2.90 3.24
N ALA A 79 3.59 2.42 4.42
CA ALA A 79 2.46 1.50 4.53
C ALA A 79 1.17 2.12 3.98
N ALA A 80 0.85 3.35 4.37
CA ALA A 80 -0.32 4.07 3.86
C ALA A 80 -0.28 4.30 2.34
N ARG A 81 0.92 4.51 1.76
CA ARG A 81 1.06 4.61 0.30
C ARG A 81 0.91 3.28 -0.42
N ARG A 82 1.33 2.17 0.19
CA ARG A 82 1.10 0.82 -0.34
C ARG A 82 -0.38 0.44 -0.28
N GLU A 83 -1.07 0.79 0.80
CA GLU A 83 -2.52 0.62 0.94
C GLU A 83 -3.27 1.34 -0.19
N LEU A 84 -2.92 2.60 -0.45
CA LEU A 84 -3.55 3.38 -1.52
C LEU A 84 -3.24 2.86 -2.93
N GLN A 85 -2.05 2.29 -3.16
CA GLN A 85 -1.74 1.64 -4.43
C GLN A 85 -2.50 0.32 -4.61
N ALA A 86 -2.64 -0.47 -3.54
CA ALA A 86 -3.44 -1.69 -3.55
C ALA A 86 -4.93 -1.39 -3.84
N GLN A 87 -5.50 -0.37 -3.18
CA GLN A 87 -6.89 0.05 -3.43
C GLN A 87 -7.13 0.57 -4.86
N ARG A 88 -6.13 1.21 -5.47
CA ARG A 88 -6.21 1.64 -6.87
C ARG A 88 -6.17 0.47 -7.84
N ALA A 89 -5.33 -0.54 -7.57
CA ALA A 89 -5.28 -1.75 -8.38
C ALA A 89 -6.60 -2.54 -8.29
N GLU A 90 -7.16 -2.66 -7.09
CA GLU A 90 -8.45 -3.32 -6.85
C GLU A 90 -9.61 -2.60 -7.54
N ASN A 91 -9.65 -1.25 -7.49
CA ASN A 91 -10.66 -0.48 -8.22
C ASN A 91 -10.55 -0.62 -9.75
N LEU A 92 -9.33 -0.73 -10.29
CA LEU A 92 -9.14 -0.94 -11.72
C LEU A 92 -9.59 -2.35 -12.15
N ASP A 93 -9.36 -3.37 -11.33
CA ASP A 93 -9.87 -4.72 -11.60
C ASP A 93 -11.40 -4.75 -11.52
N LEU A 94 -11.98 -4.11 -10.51
CA LEU A 94 -13.44 -4.01 -10.35
C LEU A 94 -14.09 -3.30 -11.53
N LYS A 95 -13.49 -2.20 -12.02
CA LYS A 95 -13.96 -1.49 -13.21
C LYS A 95 -13.92 -2.37 -14.46
N ARG A 96 -12.84 -3.12 -14.67
CA ARG A 96 -12.74 -4.04 -15.82
C ARG A 96 -13.80 -5.13 -15.78
N ARG A 97 -14.05 -5.72 -14.61
CA ARG A 97 -15.12 -6.71 -14.43
C ARG A 97 -16.49 -6.12 -14.69
N HIS A 98 -16.72 -4.89 -14.25
CA HIS A 98 -17.99 -4.22 -14.49
C HIS A 98 -18.21 -3.92 -15.98
N GLU A 99 -17.14 -3.53 -16.69
CA GLU A 99 -17.16 -3.30 -18.13
C GLU A 99 -17.40 -4.59 -18.90
N SER A 100 -16.76 -5.70 -18.52
CA SER A 100 -16.99 -7.01 -19.16
C SER A 100 -18.43 -7.49 -18.99
N ILE A 101 -18.99 -7.36 -17.78
CA ILE A 101 -20.39 -7.71 -17.50
C ILE A 101 -21.34 -6.82 -18.31
N ALA A 102 -21.05 -5.51 -18.41
CA ALA A 102 -21.87 -4.59 -19.20
C ALA A 102 -21.84 -4.95 -20.70
N THR A 103 -20.67 -5.33 -21.24
CA THR A 103 -20.57 -5.78 -22.64
C THR A 103 -21.30 -7.09 -22.89
N GLU A 104 -21.26 -8.03 -21.94
CA GLU A 104 -21.95 -9.32 -22.05
C GLU A 104 -23.47 -9.13 -22.02
N LEU A 105 -23.99 -8.30 -21.11
CA LEU A 105 -25.42 -7.96 -21.07
C LEU A 105 -25.88 -7.26 -22.36
N ALA A 106 -25.06 -6.37 -22.91
CA ALA A 106 -25.39 -5.68 -24.16
C ALA A 106 -25.45 -6.67 -25.34
N ALA A 107 -24.52 -7.63 -25.39
CA ALA A 107 -24.52 -8.69 -26.40
C ALA A 107 -25.74 -9.62 -26.26
N GLN A 108 -26.11 -10.01 -25.03
CA GLN A 108 -27.30 -10.82 -24.78
C GLN A 108 -28.58 -10.11 -25.23
N ARG A 109 -28.76 -8.83 -24.87
CA ARG A 109 -29.92 -8.04 -25.32
C ARG A 109 -29.99 -7.87 -26.82
N ALA A 110 -28.84 -7.70 -27.49
CA ALA A 110 -28.79 -7.62 -28.94
C ALA A 110 -29.17 -8.96 -29.60
N ALA A 111 -28.74 -10.08 -29.02
CA ALA A 111 -29.13 -11.41 -29.49
C ALA A 111 -30.63 -11.69 -29.28
N GLU A 112 -31.19 -11.31 -28.12
CA GLU A 112 -32.63 -11.42 -27.84
C GLU A 112 -33.47 -10.57 -28.78
N ALA A 113 -33.05 -9.32 -29.04
CA ALA A 113 -33.72 -8.45 -30.00
C ALA A 113 -33.68 -9.03 -31.43
N GLY A 114 -32.53 -9.53 -31.86
CA GLY A 114 -32.39 -10.19 -33.16
C GLY A 114 -33.24 -11.45 -33.31
N ALA A 115 -33.38 -12.24 -32.24
CA ALA A 115 -34.28 -13.40 -32.23
C ALA A 115 -35.75 -13.00 -32.35
N ALA A 116 -36.18 -11.97 -31.63
CA ALA A 116 -37.54 -11.44 -31.71
C ALA A 116 -37.87 -10.87 -33.10
N ASP A 117 -36.90 -10.21 -33.74
CA ASP A 117 -37.09 -9.67 -35.09
C ASP A 117 -37.15 -10.79 -36.14
N ALA A 118 -36.35 -11.85 -36.00
CA ALA A 118 -36.42 -13.02 -36.87
C ALA A 118 -37.77 -13.75 -36.74
N GLU A 119 -38.31 -13.89 -35.52
CA GLU A 119 -39.64 -14.47 -35.31
C GLU A 119 -40.75 -13.66 -35.98
N ARG A 120 -40.69 -12.32 -35.90
CA ARG A 120 -41.64 -11.44 -36.57
C ARG A 120 -41.57 -11.55 -38.09
N GLU A 121 -40.37 -11.70 -38.65
CA GLU A 121 -40.18 -11.87 -40.09
C GLU A 121 -40.77 -13.21 -40.57
N VAL A 122 -40.55 -14.29 -39.83
CA VAL A 122 -41.14 -15.61 -40.12
C VAL A 122 -42.66 -15.57 -40.03
N GLU A 123 -43.23 -14.90 -39.02
CA GLU A 123 -44.68 -14.75 -38.89
C GLU A 123 -45.26 -13.91 -40.03
N ALA A 124 -44.61 -12.82 -40.42
CA ALA A 124 -45.00 -12.00 -41.55
C ALA A 124 -44.95 -12.78 -42.88
N ALA A 125 -43.94 -13.63 -43.08
CA ALA A 125 -43.85 -14.51 -44.25
C ALA A 125 -45.02 -15.50 -44.30
N ARG A 126 -45.31 -16.18 -43.18
CA ARG A 126 -46.46 -17.11 -43.09
C ARG A 126 -47.80 -16.42 -43.35
N ALA A 127 -47.98 -15.19 -42.86
CA ALA A 127 -49.19 -14.41 -43.10
C ALA A 127 -49.36 -14.06 -44.60
N ARG A 128 -48.26 -13.74 -45.30
CA ARG A 128 -48.27 -13.50 -46.75
C ARG A 128 -48.62 -14.76 -47.53
N ASP A 129 -48.03 -15.89 -47.18
CA ASP A 129 -48.32 -17.18 -47.83
C ASP A 129 -49.79 -17.58 -47.63
N ALA A 130 -50.32 -17.42 -46.42
CA ALA A 130 -51.72 -17.69 -46.11
C ALA A 130 -52.69 -16.77 -46.86
N LYS A 131 -52.36 -15.47 -47.01
CA LYS A 131 -53.14 -14.54 -47.82
C LYS A 131 -53.13 -14.96 -49.29
N THR A 132 -51.96 -15.32 -49.82
CA THR A 132 -51.79 -15.74 -51.21
C THR A 132 -52.60 -17.02 -51.52
N ALA A 133 -52.63 -17.98 -50.58
CA ALA A 133 -53.44 -19.18 -50.71
C ALA A 133 -54.95 -18.88 -50.72
N ARG A 134 -55.41 -17.98 -49.84
CA ARG A 134 -56.82 -17.54 -49.84
C ARG A 134 -57.21 -16.80 -51.11
N ASP A 135 -56.35 -15.91 -51.59
CA ASP A 135 -56.60 -15.15 -52.82
C ASP A 135 -56.72 -16.11 -54.03
N ALA A 136 -55.89 -17.17 -54.08
CA ALA A 136 -55.96 -18.20 -55.12
C ALA A 136 -57.23 -19.08 -55.02
N GLU A 137 -57.70 -19.36 -53.80
CA GLU A 137 -58.93 -20.14 -53.57
C GLU A 137 -60.18 -19.35 -54.00
N ILE A 138 -60.22 -18.04 -53.70
CA ILE A 138 -61.29 -17.14 -54.16
C ILE A 138 -61.32 -17.06 -55.69
N GLU A 139 -60.16 -16.95 -56.34
CA GLU A 139 -60.05 -16.91 -57.81
C GLU A 139 -60.49 -18.25 -58.46
N ALA A 140 -60.22 -19.38 -57.81
CA ALA A 140 -60.68 -20.69 -58.29
C ALA A 140 -62.20 -20.83 -58.20
N ASP A 141 -62.82 -20.31 -57.13
CA ASP A 141 -64.26 -20.36 -56.93
C ASP A 141 -65.01 -19.43 -57.91
N GLU A 142 -64.46 -18.25 -58.22
CA GLU A 142 -64.98 -17.36 -59.27
C GLU A 142 -64.94 -18.01 -60.67
N ARG A 143 -63.89 -18.78 -60.97
CA ARG A 143 -63.76 -19.51 -62.25
C ARG A 143 -64.71 -20.71 -62.35
N LEU A 144 -65.15 -21.27 -61.23
CA LEU A 144 -66.16 -22.34 -61.18
C LEU A 144 -67.59 -21.80 -61.31
N SER A 145 -67.86 -20.58 -60.82
CA SER A 145 -69.18 -19.94 -60.89
C SER A 145 -69.53 -19.35 -62.28
N THR A 146 -68.57 -19.24 -63.19
CA THR A 146 -68.73 -18.60 -64.52
C THR A 146 -68.88 -19.60 -65.68
N ARG A 147 -68.98 -20.90 -65.39
CA ARG A 147 -69.31 -21.97 -66.36
C ARG A 147 -70.70 -22.55 -66.11
#